data_AF-A0A1V4W550-F1
#
_entry.id   AF-A0A1V4W550-F1
#
_cell.length_a   1.000
_cell.length_b   1.000
_cell.length_c   1.000
_cell.angle_alpha   90.00
_cell.angle_beta   90.00
_cell.angle_gamma   90.00
#
_symmetry.space_group_name_H-M   'P 1'
#
loop_
_entity.id
_entity.type
_entity.pdbx_description
1 polymer ?
#
loop_
_entity_poly.entity_id
_entity_poly.type
_entity_poly.pdbx_seq_one_letter_code
_entity_poly.pdbx_strand_id
1 'polypeptide(L)'
;MTSCPLCRKVIIMQSTGIVRKIDELGRIVLPQELRAKLDVGAKDGIEFYWQDNCLLLKKHEPACTFCGSADGIVLYEGKNICKVCREKITNLNET
;
A
#
# COMPACT_ATOMS: atom_id res chain seq x y z
N MET A 1 1.21 -27.04 9.04
CA MET A 1 1.63 -26.14 10.13
C MET A 1 2.84 -25.35 9.62
N THR A 2 2.65 -24.47 8.64
CA THR A 2 2.42 -23.01 8.78
C THR A 2 3.59 -22.26 9.41
N SER A 3 4.56 -21.92 8.58
CA SER A 3 5.49 -20.80 8.84
C SER A 3 5.85 -20.14 7.52
N CYS A 4 4.96 -19.27 7.02
CA CYS A 4 5.32 -18.34 5.94
C CYS A 4 6.29 -17.30 6.55
N PRO A 5 7.57 -17.23 6.15
CA PRO A 5 8.60 -16.46 6.87
C PRO A 5 8.58 -14.94 6.60
N LEU A 6 7.61 -14.41 5.87
CA LEU A 6 7.72 -13.07 5.27
C LEU A 6 6.98 -11.93 6.00
N CYS A 7 6.36 -12.19 7.16
CA CYS A 7 5.60 -11.16 7.88
C CYS A 7 6.18 -10.83 9.26
N ARG A 8 7.43 -10.37 9.30
CA ARG A 8 7.93 -9.59 10.44
C ARG A 8 8.67 -8.35 9.94
N LYS A 9 7.94 -7.47 9.25
CA LYS A 9 8.39 -6.09 9.08
C LYS A 9 8.23 -5.40 10.44
N VAL A 10 9.32 -5.31 11.18
CA VAL A 10 9.44 -4.40 12.33
C VAL A 10 9.18 -3.00 11.80
N ILE A 11 8.03 -2.41 12.14
CA ILE A 11 7.75 -1.00 11.85
C ILE A 11 8.57 -0.20 12.85
N ILE A 12 9.76 0.23 12.43
CA ILE A 12 10.57 1.17 13.21
C ILE A 12 9.82 2.51 13.13
N MET A 13 9.08 2.87 14.18
CA MET A 13 8.45 4.19 14.31
C MET A 13 9.55 5.26 14.29
N GLN A 14 9.70 5.95 13.17
CA GLN A 14 10.55 7.13 13.09
C GLN A 14 9.72 8.34 13.47
N SER A 15 9.86 8.78 14.73
CA SER A 15 9.24 10.01 15.20
C SER A 15 9.88 11.20 14.52
N THR A 16 9.22 11.80 13.53
CA THR A 16 9.69 13.04 12.90
C THR A 16 9.47 14.26 13.80
N GLY A 17 8.69 14.16 14.88
CA GLY A 17 8.51 15.23 15.87
C GLY A 17 7.81 16.49 15.35
N ILE A 18 7.30 16.47 14.13
CA ILE A 18 6.67 17.63 13.47
C ILE A 18 5.17 17.64 13.79
N VAL A 19 4.73 18.64 14.55
CA VAL A 19 3.31 18.87 14.84
C VAL A 19 2.73 19.81 13.79
N ARG A 20 1.67 19.38 13.12
CA ARG A 20 0.86 20.23 12.24
C ARG A 20 -0.56 20.31 12.76
N LYS A 21 -1.11 21.51 12.78
CA LYS A 21 -2.51 21.74 13.09
C LYS A 21 -3.37 21.29 11.91
N ILE A 22 -4.58 20.89 12.22
CA ILE A 22 -5.61 20.53 11.26
C ILE A 22 -6.33 21.82 10.85
N ASP A 23 -6.60 22.01 9.56
CA ASP A 23 -7.41 23.13 9.08
C ASP A 23 -8.88 22.99 9.52
N GLU A 24 -9.68 24.05 9.35
CA GLU A 24 -11.14 24.06 9.65
C GLU A 24 -11.93 22.97 8.91
N LEU A 25 -11.41 22.47 7.79
CA LEU A 25 -12.04 21.42 6.96
C LEU A 25 -11.55 20.00 7.28
N GLY A 26 -10.69 19.82 8.30
CA GLY A 26 -10.16 18.50 8.64
C GLY A 26 -8.99 18.04 7.78
N ARG A 27 -8.37 18.93 7.01
CA ARG A 27 -7.20 18.60 6.17
C ARG A 27 -5.92 18.64 6.98
N ILE A 28 -5.02 17.70 6.70
CA ILE A 28 -3.65 17.69 7.24
C ILE A 28 -2.65 17.82 6.09
N VAL A 29 -1.67 18.71 6.25
CA VAL A 29 -0.61 18.89 5.25
C VAL A 29 0.55 17.96 5.57
N LEU A 30 0.90 17.09 4.62
CA LEU A 30 2.11 16.26 4.70
C LEU A 30 3.36 17.09 4.36
N PRO A 31 4.37 17.17 5.26
CA PRO A 31 5.65 17.80 4.96
C PRO A 31 6.35 17.17 3.74
N GLN A 32 7.16 17.98 3.05
CA GLN A 32 7.87 17.55 1.84
C GLN A 32 8.81 16.37 2.08
N GLU A 33 9.43 16.29 3.27
CA GLU A 33 10.30 15.19 3.68
C GLU A 33 9.55 13.85 3.73
N LEU A 34 8.33 13.84 4.28
CA LEU A 34 7.51 12.64 4.34
C LEU A 34 7.02 12.24 2.94
N ARG A 35 6.73 13.21 2.07
CA ARG A 35 6.38 12.95 0.67
C ARG A 35 7.52 12.26 -0.07
N ALA A 36 8.76 12.72 0.11
CA ALA A 36 9.93 12.09 -0.49
C ALA A 36 10.18 10.69 0.07
N LYS A 37 9.99 10.46 1.37
CA LYS A 37 10.14 9.12 1.99
C LYS A 37 9.06 8.13 1.55
N LEU A 38 7.83 8.59 1.36
CA LEU A 38 6.71 7.76 0.91
C LEU A 38 6.63 7.63 -0.63
N ASP A 39 7.49 8.36 -1.36
CA ASP A 39 7.48 8.43 -2.82
C ASP A 39 6.08 8.74 -3.38
N VAL A 40 5.38 9.69 -2.75
CA VAL A 40 4.02 10.09 -3.16
C VAL A 40 4.05 11.42 -3.90
N GLY A 41 3.58 11.41 -5.16
CA GLY A 41 3.47 12.57 -6.03
C GLY A 41 2.11 13.28 -5.94
N ALA A 42 1.99 14.39 -6.67
CA ALA A 42 0.71 15.07 -6.84
C ALA A 42 -0.19 14.20 -7.74
N LYS A 43 -1.15 13.49 -7.12
CA LYS A 43 -2.18 12.56 -7.67
C LYS A 43 -2.07 11.12 -7.15
N ASP A 44 -1.05 10.77 -6.38
CA ASP A 44 -0.99 9.45 -5.77
C ASP A 44 -2.00 9.33 -4.63
N GLY A 45 -2.69 8.18 -4.59
CA GLY A 45 -3.60 7.84 -3.50
C GLY A 45 -2.83 7.45 -2.26
N ILE A 46 -3.36 7.80 -1.09
CA ILE A 46 -2.85 7.34 0.21
C ILE A 46 -3.99 6.61 0.90
N GLU A 47 -3.69 5.42 1.40
CA GLU A 47 -4.58 4.65 2.25
C GLU A 47 -4.33 5.01 3.71
N PHE A 48 -5.44 5.22 4.41
CA PHE A 48 -5.45 5.49 5.85
C PHE A 48 -5.79 4.20 6.59
N TYR A 49 -4.95 3.84 7.55
CA TYR A 49 -5.16 2.71 8.43
C TYR A 49 -5.18 3.17 9.89
N TRP A 50 -6.06 2.57 10.69
CA TRP A 50 -6.14 2.84 12.12
C TRP A 50 -5.63 1.63 12.89
N GLN A 51 -4.61 1.82 13.74
CA GLN A 51 -4.05 0.75 14.56
C GLN A 51 -3.55 1.30 15.90
N ASP A 52 -3.95 0.69 17.01
CA ASP A 52 -3.43 1.00 18.36
C ASP A 52 -3.41 2.51 18.69
N ASN A 53 -4.50 3.20 18.35
CA ASN A 53 -4.67 4.65 18.54
C ASN A 53 -3.68 5.52 17.73
N CYS A 54 -3.06 4.94 16.70
CA CYS A 54 -2.18 5.61 15.75
C CYS A 54 -2.81 5.58 14.35
N LEU A 55 -2.65 6.68 13.62
CA LEU A 55 -2.99 6.75 12.20
C LEU A 55 -1.78 6.35 11.37
N LEU A 56 -1.92 5.30 10.57
CA LEU A 56 -0.90 4.80 9.65
C LEU A 56 -1.25 5.23 8.23
N LEU A 57 -0.26 5.76 7.52
CA LEU A 57 -0.38 6.23 6.14
C LEU A 57 0.43 5.30 5.23
N LYS A 58 -0.19 4.78 4.17
CA LYS A 58 0.48 3.92 3.19
C LYS A 58 0.19 4.43 1.78
N LYS A 59 1.19 4.40 0.89
CA LYS A 59 0.99 4.65 -0.55
C LYS A 59 -0.01 3.62 -1.08
N HIS A 60 -1.05 4.10 -1.74
CA HIS A 60 -1.98 3.24 -2.46
C HIS A 60 -1.27 2.74 -3.72
N GLU A 61 -0.77 1.51 -3.65
CA GLU A 61 -0.25 0.83 -4.83
C GLU A 61 -1.39 0.08 -5.51
N PRO A 62 -1.47 0.10 -6.86
CA PRO A 62 -2.42 -0.73 -7.56
C PRO A 62 -2.18 -2.16 -7.09
N ALA A 63 -3.18 -2.80 -6.48
CA ALA A 63 -3.12 -4.20 -6.09
C ALA A 63 -3.73 -5.08 -7.18
N CYS A 64 -3.33 -6.34 -7.26
CA CYS A 64 -3.97 -7.28 -8.15
C CYS A 64 -5.46 -7.43 -7.82
N THR A 65 -6.33 -7.33 -8.83
CA THR A 65 -7.80 -7.44 -8.71
C THR A 65 -8.26 -8.76 -8.08
N PHE A 66 -7.46 -9.81 -8.20
CA PHE A 66 -7.81 -11.14 -7.69
C PHE A 66 -7.20 -11.47 -6.32
N CYS A 67 -5.93 -11.14 -6.12
CA CYS A 67 -5.14 -11.59 -4.97
C CYS A 67 -4.90 -10.49 -3.92
N GLY A 68 -5.08 -9.22 -4.27
CA GLY A 68 -4.70 -8.08 -3.41
C GLY A 68 -3.18 -7.90 -3.22
N SER A 69 -2.35 -8.74 -3.85
CA SER A 69 -0.89 -8.62 -3.78
C SER A 69 -0.39 -7.53 -4.73
N ALA A 70 0.59 -6.74 -4.27
CA ALA A 70 1.31 -5.73 -5.03
C ALA A 70 2.50 -6.30 -5.84
N ASP A 71 2.77 -7.60 -5.70
CA ASP A 71 3.99 -8.20 -6.24
C ASP A 71 3.89 -8.54 -7.74
N GLY A 72 4.77 -7.93 -8.54
CA GLY A 72 4.90 -8.20 -9.98
C GLY A 72 3.62 -7.91 -10.76
N ILE A 73 2.95 -6.80 -10.46
CA ILE A 73 1.70 -6.41 -11.11
C ILE A 73 1.95 -5.97 -12.54
N VAL A 74 1.12 -6.50 -13.44
CA VAL A 74 1.02 -6.06 -14.83
C VAL A 74 -0.41 -5.64 -15.10
N LEU A 75 -0.57 -4.52 -15.81
CA LEU A 75 -1.86 -4.06 -16.30
C LEU A 75 -2.21 -4.83 -17.56
N TYR A 76 -3.32 -5.57 -17.54
CA TYR A 76 -3.84 -6.31 -18.68
C TYR A 76 -5.34 -6.01 -18.83
N GLU A 77 -5.75 -5.47 -19.98
CA GLU A 77 -7.15 -5.09 -20.27
C GLU A 77 -7.80 -4.22 -19.16
N GLY A 78 -7.05 -3.27 -18.62
CA GLY A 78 -7.53 -2.40 -17.54
C GLY A 78 -7.64 -3.06 -16.16
N LYS A 79 -7.18 -4.31 -15.99
CA LYS A 79 -7.11 -5.01 -14.71
C LYS A 79 -5.66 -5.21 -14.28
N ASN A 80 -5.39 -5.01 -13.00
CA ASN A 80 -4.08 -5.24 -12.41
C ASN A 80 -3.97 -6.73 -12.02
N ILE A 81 -2.95 -7.44 -12.53
CA ILE A 81 -2.79 -8.88 -12.28
C ILE A 81 -1.38 -9.18 -11.75
N CYS A 82 -1.29 -9.76 -10.54
CA CYS A 82 -0.06 -10.23 -9.90
C CYS A 82 0.53 -11.44 -10.67
N LYS A 83 1.85 -11.64 -10.64
CA LYS A 83 2.51 -12.79 -11.29
C LYS A 83 1.87 -14.12 -10.91
N VAL A 84 1.57 -14.30 -9.62
CA VAL A 84 0.93 -15.50 -9.07
C VAL A 84 -0.46 -15.75 -9.67
N CYS A 85 -1.25 -14.69 -9.90
CA CYS A 85 -2.57 -14.83 -10.51
C CYS A 85 -2.49 -15.16 -12.00
N ARG A 86 -1.50 -14.61 -12.71
CA ARG A 86 -1.27 -14.97 -14.12
C ARG A 86 -1.00 -16.47 -14.25
N GLU A 87 -0.11 -17.00 -13.43
CA GLU A 87 0.21 -18.43 -13.41
C GLU A 87 -1.01 -19.30 -13.06
N LYS A 88 -1.85 -18.87 -12.10
CA LYS A 88 -3.09 -19.60 -11.76
C LYS A 88 -4.11 -19.59 -12.90
N ILE A 89 -4.27 -18.48 -13.60
CA ILE A 89 -5.21 -18.36 -14.73
C ILE A 89 -4.76 -19.24 -15.89
N THR A 90 -3.46 -19.28 -16.21
CA THR A 90 -2.93 -20.17 -17.25
C THR A 90 -3.10 -21.65 -16.93
N ASN A 91 -3.22 -22.01 -15.65
CA ASN A 91 -3.46 -23.39 -15.21
C ASN A 91 -4.96 -23.76 -15.11
N LEU A 92 -5.88 -22.84 -15.40
CA LEU A 92 -7.31 -23.15 -15.58
C LEU A 92 -7.53 -23.72 -16.98
N ASN A 93 -6.89 -24.84 -17.28
CA ASN A 93 -7.23 -25.65 -18.43
C ASN A 93 -8.38 -26.56 -17.97
N GLU A 94 -9.51 -26.40 -18.65
CA GLU A 94 -10.82 -27.01 -18.43
C GLU A 94 -10.78 -28.44 -17.90
N THR A 95 -11.57 -28.71 -16.87
CA THR A 95 -12.17 -30.04 -16.68
C THR A 95 -13.68 -29.90 -16.76
#